data_AF-A0A8J7Y702-F1
#
_entry.id   AF-A0A8J7Y702-F1
#
_cell.length_a   1.000
_cell.length_b   1.000
_cell.length_c   1.000
_cell.angle_alpha   90.00
_cell.angle_beta   90.00
_cell.angle_gamma   90.00
#
_symmetry.space_group_name_H-M   'P 1'
#
loop_
_entity.id
_entity.type
_entity.pdbx_description
1 polymer ?
#
loop_
_entity_poly.entity_id
_entity_poly.type
_entity_poly.pdbx_seq_one_letter_code
_entity_poly.pdbx_strand_id
1 'polypeptide(L)'
;LYFCTDSLGDPQHAVGRYYPDLSFNQKYHQWRKRTIFHMKSCHYCKFAMICGGGCGHYTYQEKGRLLQPDCTFSKQAREVYYPLLLKMMESLSE
;
A
#
# COMPACT_ATOMS: atom_id res chain seq x y z
N LEU A 1 6.55 16.68 6.93
CA LEU A 1 6.11 15.31 7.28
C LEU A 1 5.45 14.70 6.05
N TYR A 2 5.76 13.44 5.77
CA TYR A 2 5.33 12.69 4.59
C TYR A 2 4.91 11.28 5.02
N PHE A 3 4.01 10.60 4.28
CA PHE A 3 3.59 9.24 4.64
C PHE A 3 4.61 8.17 4.29
N CYS A 4 5.36 8.37 3.20
CA CYS A 4 6.33 7.41 2.71
C CYS A 4 7.51 8.15 2.07
N THR A 5 8.61 7.41 1.89
CA THR A 5 9.84 7.91 1.28
C THR A 5 9.65 8.32 -0.18
N ASP A 6 8.76 7.65 -0.90
CA ASP A 6 8.50 7.93 -2.33
C ASP A 6 7.88 9.32 -2.56
N SER A 7 7.28 9.89 -1.52
CA SER A 7 6.70 11.24 -1.55
C SER A 7 7.62 12.34 -1.03
N LEU A 8 8.85 12.00 -0.62
CA LEU A 8 9.78 12.99 -0.08
C LEU A 8 10.17 14.02 -1.15
N GLY A 9 10.19 15.29 -0.74
CA GLY A 9 10.61 16.39 -1.59
C GLY A 9 9.50 17.00 -2.45
N ASP A 10 8.31 16.37 -2.55
CA ASP A 10 7.16 16.96 -3.24
C ASP A 10 6.21 17.66 -2.24
N PRO A 11 6.18 19.01 -2.19
CA PRO A 11 5.32 19.74 -1.27
C PRO A 11 3.83 19.42 -1.42
N GLN A 12 3.39 18.95 -2.59
CA GLN A 12 1.99 18.53 -2.80
C GLN A 12 1.64 17.28 -2.00
N HIS A 13 2.61 16.48 -1.60
CA HIS A 13 2.40 15.27 -0.80
C HIS A 13 2.69 15.47 0.70
N ALA A 14 3.05 16.68 1.12
CA ALA A 14 3.28 16.98 2.53
C ALA A 14 1.97 16.84 3.34
N VAL A 15 2.06 16.17 4.50
CA VAL A 15 0.89 15.87 5.37
C VAL A 15 0.92 16.63 6.68
N GLY A 16 1.96 17.42 6.90
CA GLY A 16 2.16 18.15 8.14
C GLY A 16 3.57 18.69 8.28
N ARG A 17 3.82 19.33 9.42
CA ARG A 17 5.11 19.89 9.83
C ARG A 17 5.45 19.36 11.21
N TYR A 18 6.75 19.24 11.49
CA TYR A 18 7.26 18.79 12.77
C TYR A 18 7.78 19.94 13.64
N TYR A 19 8.38 20.96 13.01
CA TYR A 19 8.96 22.13 13.67
C TYR A 19 8.28 23.42 13.16
N PRO A 20 8.10 24.45 14.01
CA PRO A 20 8.39 24.48 15.46
C PRO A 20 7.48 23.57 16.29
N ASP A 21 6.27 23.33 15.81
CA ASP A 21 5.28 22.47 16.46
C ASP A 21 4.79 21.36 15.51
N LEU A 22 4.48 20.21 16.10
CA LEU A 22 3.87 19.09 15.37
C LEU A 22 2.45 19.47 14.93
N SER A 23 2.23 19.54 13.63
CA SER A 23 0.93 19.84 13.04
C SER A 23 0.65 18.95 11.83
N PHE A 24 -0.61 18.53 11.68
CA PHE A 24 -1.08 17.69 10.58
C PHE A 24 -2.14 18.44 9.76
N ASN A 25 -2.14 18.23 8.44
CA ASN A 25 -3.13 18.81 7.54
C ASN A 25 -4.23 17.80 7.17
N GLN A 26 -5.20 18.20 6.35
CA GLN A 26 -6.30 17.33 5.94
C GLN A 26 -5.83 16.03 5.25
N LYS A 27 -4.73 16.05 4.51
CA LYS A 27 -4.18 14.86 3.83
C LYS A 27 -3.78 13.81 4.84
N TYR A 28 -3.21 14.18 5.99
CA TYR A 28 -2.94 13.24 7.08
C TYR A 28 -4.16 12.40 7.45
N HIS A 29 -5.30 13.07 7.67
CA HIS A 29 -6.54 12.40 8.04
C HIS A 29 -7.12 11.56 6.90
N GLN A 30 -6.97 11.97 5.64
CA GLN A 30 -7.41 11.19 4.48
C GLN A 30 -6.61 9.89 4.34
N TRP A 31 -5.29 9.97 4.43
CA TRP A 31 -4.39 8.82 4.34
C TRP A 31 -4.53 7.86 5.53
N ARG A 32 -4.82 8.36 6.73
CA ARG A 32 -5.16 7.51 7.90
C ARG A 32 -6.40 6.63 7.67
N LYS A 33 -7.30 7.01 6.76
CA LYS A 33 -8.46 6.18 6.38
C LYS A 33 -8.10 5.08 5.38
N ARG A 34 -6.92 5.13 4.74
CA ARG A 34 -6.49 4.11 3.79
C ARG A 34 -6.15 2.82 4.53
N THR A 35 -7.15 1.97 4.68
CA THR A 35 -7.07 0.65 5.33
C THR A 35 -7.92 -0.34 4.56
N ILE A 36 -7.64 -1.64 4.70
CA ILE A 36 -8.47 -2.69 4.08
C ILE A 36 -9.94 -2.62 4.50
N PHE A 37 -10.24 -2.03 5.66
CA PHE A 37 -11.62 -1.83 6.16
C PHE A 37 -12.35 -0.66 5.49
N HIS A 38 -11.64 0.26 4.86
CA HIS A 38 -12.25 1.40 4.15
C HIS A 38 -12.20 1.23 2.61
N MET A 39 -11.42 0.26 2.12
CA MET A 39 -11.34 -0.09 0.71
C MET A 39 -12.33 -1.21 0.38
N LYS A 40 -13.47 -0.88 -0.24
CA LYS A 40 -14.58 -1.83 -0.49
C LYS A 40 -14.14 -3.14 -1.18
N SER A 41 -13.23 -3.08 -2.15
CA SER A 41 -12.74 -4.28 -2.84
C SER A 41 -11.86 -5.17 -1.97
N CYS A 42 -11.32 -4.66 -0.85
CA CYS A 42 -10.53 -5.43 0.10
C CYS A 42 -11.40 -6.23 1.08
N HIS A 43 -12.66 -5.84 1.31
CA HIS A 43 -13.55 -6.50 2.28
C HIS A 43 -13.73 -8.00 2.03
N TYR A 44 -13.77 -8.39 0.75
CA TYR A 44 -13.97 -9.78 0.32
C TYR A 44 -12.70 -10.40 -0.29
N CYS A 45 -11.55 -9.72 -0.16
CA CYS A 45 -10.31 -10.20 -0.74
C CYS A 45 -9.61 -11.17 0.22
N LYS A 46 -9.45 -12.43 -0.20
CA LYS A 46 -8.73 -13.47 0.57
C LYS A 46 -7.28 -13.13 0.92
N PHE A 47 -6.69 -12.15 0.23
CA PHE A 47 -5.32 -11.68 0.45
C PHE A 47 -5.23 -10.38 1.25
N ALA A 48 -6.35 -9.77 1.65
CA ALA A 48 -6.37 -8.44 2.26
C ALA A 48 -5.48 -8.33 3.51
N MET A 49 -5.49 -9.37 4.36
CA MET A 49 -4.67 -9.42 5.58
C MET A 49 -3.18 -9.61 5.29
N ILE A 50 -2.82 -10.10 4.10
CA ILE A 50 -1.43 -10.34 3.71
C ILE A 50 -0.85 -9.10 3.01
N CYS A 51 -1.60 -8.50 2.08
CA CYS A 51 -1.10 -7.37 1.29
C CYS A 51 -1.43 -5.99 1.88
N GLY A 52 -2.34 -5.90 2.85
CA GLY A 52 -2.76 -4.64 3.48
C GLY A 52 -3.42 -3.63 2.52
N GLY A 53 -3.74 -4.04 1.29
CA GLY A 53 -4.25 -3.18 0.22
C GLY A 53 -3.17 -2.48 -0.62
N GLY A 54 -1.89 -2.82 -0.42
CA GLY A 54 -0.77 -2.43 -1.28
C GLY A 54 -0.40 -0.94 -1.26
N CYS A 55 0.48 -0.54 -2.18
CA CYS A 55 1.10 0.79 -2.21
C CYS A 55 0.09 1.93 -2.46
N GLY A 56 -0.07 2.80 -1.46
CA GLY A 56 -0.91 4.00 -1.58
C GLY A 56 -0.29 5.09 -2.45
N HIS A 57 1.04 5.23 -2.45
CA HIS A 57 1.72 6.25 -3.26
C HIS A 57 1.51 6.00 -4.76
N TYR A 58 1.74 4.77 -5.19
CA TYR A 58 1.53 4.34 -6.58
C TYR A 58 0.09 4.59 -7.05
N THR A 59 -0.90 4.15 -6.27
CA THR A 59 -2.32 4.33 -6.63
C THR A 59 -2.77 5.78 -6.63
N TYR A 60 -2.21 6.61 -5.73
CA TYR A 60 -2.52 8.03 -5.66
C TYR A 60 -1.92 8.79 -6.86
N GLN A 61 -0.65 8.56 -7.21
CA GLN A 61 0.01 9.19 -8.37
C GLN A 61 -0.64 8.79 -9.70
N GLU A 62 -0.84 7.48 -9.91
CA GLU A 62 -1.31 6.96 -11.21
C GLU A 62 -2.81 7.21 -11.46
N LYS A 63 -3.63 7.18 -10.40
CA LYS A 63 -5.11 7.11 -10.55
C LYS A 63 -5.85 8.22 -9.81
N GLY A 64 -5.16 9.05 -9.02
CA GLY A 64 -5.78 10.07 -8.17
C GLY A 64 -6.73 9.50 -7.10
N ARG A 65 -6.64 8.20 -6.79
CA ARG A 65 -7.63 7.47 -5.97
C ARG A 65 -6.99 6.82 -4.75
N LEU A 66 -6.92 7.59 -3.65
CA LEU A 66 -6.29 7.15 -2.40
C LEU A 66 -6.90 5.87 -1.78
N LEU A 67 -8.20 5.62 -1.96
CA LEU A 67 -8.89 4.45 -1.40
C LEU A 67 -9.01 3.29 -2.40
N GLN A 68 -8.27 3.33 -3.51
CA GLN A 68 -8.15 2.18 -4.41
C GLN A 68 -6.96 1.32 -3.97
N PRO A 69 -7.11 -0.01 -3.81
CA PRO A 69 -5.98 -0.85 -3.47
C PRO A 69 -5.04 -1.02 -4.66
N ASP A 70 -3.77 -1.29 -4.34
CA ASP A 70 -2.80 -1.79 -5.29
C ASP A 70 -2.74 -3.31 -5.17
N CYS A 71 -3.28 -4.00 -6.16
CA CYS A 71 -3.35 -5.46 -6.18
C CYS A 71 -2.13 -6.11 -6.88
N THR A 72 -1.12 -5.33 -7.30
CA THR A 72 0.03 -5.82 -8.08
C THR A 72 0.77 -6.94 -7.34
N PHE A 73 1.14 -6.68 -6.07
CA PHE A 73 1.79 -7.69 -5.24
C PHE A 73 0.92 -8.94 -5.06
N SER A 74 -0.39 -8.79 -4.77
CA SER A 74 -1.26 -9.96 -4.59
C SER A 74 -1.39 -10.82 -5.84
N LYS A 75 -1.33 -10.21 -7.03
CA LYS A 75 -1.31 -10.93 -8.30
C LYS A 75 0.02 -11.66 -8.50
N GLN A 76 1.14 -10.96 -8.30
CA GLN A 76 2.49 -11.55 -8.40
C GLN A 76 2.70 -12.69 -7.40
N ALA A 77 2.23 -12.52 -6.16
CA ALA A 77 2.29 -13.56 -5.13
C ALA A 77 1.58 -14.84 -5.57
N ARG A 78 0.38 -14.71 -6.16
CA ARG A 78 -0.39 -15.85 -6.66
C ARG A 78 0.21 -16.48 -7.92
N GLU A 79 0.60 -15.65 -8.88
CA GLU A 79 0.91 -16.10 -10.24
C GLU A 79 2.39 -16.46 -10.43
N VAL A 80 3.28 -15.88 -9.62
CA VAL A 80 4.73 -16.03 -9.77
C VAL A 80 5.35 -16.63 -8.51
N TYR A 81 5.21 -15.97 -7.36
CA TYR A 81 5.99 -16.34 -6.18
C TYR A 81 5.54 -17.67 -5.57
N TYR A 82 4.23 -17.92 -5.45
CA TYR A 82 3.74 -19.17 -4.88
C TYR A 82 4.14 -20.40 -5.72
N PRO A 83 3.94 -20.43 -7.06
CA PRO A 83 4.43 -21.52 -7.88
C PRO A 83 5.95 -21.71 -7.83
N LEU A 84 6.72 -20.61 -7.77
CA LEU A 84 8.18 -20.68 -7.69
C LEU A 84 8.62 -21.28 -6.34
N LEU A 85 8.03 -20.83 -5.23
CA LEU A 85 8.32 -21.37 -3.90
C LEU A 85 7.99 -22.85 -3.81
N LEU A 86 6.86 -23.29 -4.37
CA LEU A 86 6.51 -24.72 -4.43
C LEU A 86 7.57 -25.54 -5.16
N LYS A 87 7.97 -25.09 -6.37
CA LYS A 87 9.04 -25.77 -7.13
C LYS A 87 10.37 -25.81 -6.38
N MET A 88 10.72 -24.73 -5.70
CA MET A 88 11.94 -24.68 -4.89
C MET A 88 11.87 -25.67 -3.72
N MET A 89 10.73 -25.75 -3.03
CA MET A 89 10.52 -26.71 -1.94
C MET A 89 10.58 -28.15 -2.44
N GLU A 90 9.99 -28.45 -3.59
CA GLU A 90 10.07 -29.77 -4.24
C GLU A 90 11.53 -30.14 -4.56
N SER A 91 12.31 -29.21 -5.15
CA SER A 91 13.73 -29.44 -5.45
C SER A 91 14.65 -29.60 -4.24
N LEU A 92 14.21 -29.17 -3.06
CA LEU A 92 14.93 -29.32 -1.79
C LEU A 92 14.53 -30.60 -1.04
N SER A 93 13.50 -31.30 -1.52
CA SER A 93 13.03 -32.58 -0.97
C SER A 93 13.55 -33.80 -1.74
N GLU A 94 14.28 -33.58 -2.83
CA GLU A 94 15.07 -34.57 -3.58
C GLU A 94 16.54 -34.56 -3.13
#